data_AF-A0A329L8X5-F1
#
_entry.id   AF-A0A329L8X5-F1
#
_cell.length_a   1.000
_cell.length_b   1.000
_cell.length_c   1.000
_cell.angle_alpha   90.00
_cell.angle_beta   90.00
_cell.angle_gamma   90.00
#
_symmetry.space_group_name_H-M   'P 1'
#
loop_
_entity.id
_entity.type
_entity.pdbx_description
1 polymer ?
#
loop_
_entity_poly.entity_id
_entity_poly.type
_entity_poly.pdbx_seq_one_letter_code
_entity_poly.pdbx_strand_id
1 'polypeptide(L)'
;MRTNTKNMFTILPNILCMLPLLFMLALFVLHLALPDKTFSKEERRYLAQRPAFHMEKVLNGSYEAQVEAYFSDQFPFRNFWVHMLHELTVRLEATPKKR
;
A
#
# COMPACT_ATOMS: atom_id res chain seq x y z
N MET A 1 -36.19 -20.60 14.30
CA MET A 1 -35.78 -19.19 14.43
C MET A 1 -35.54 -18.64 13.02
N ARG A 2 -36.51 -17.92 12.43
CA ARG A 2 -36.45 -17.43 11.04
C ARG A 2 -35.70 -16.10 11.03
N THR A 3 -34.43 -16.12 10.63
CA THR A 3 -33.64 -14.89 10.52
C THR A 3 -34.23 -13.99 9.42
N ASN A 4 -34.30 -12.69 9.69
CA ASN A 4 -34.84 -11.69 8.78
C ASN A 4 -33.84 -11.47 7.62
N THR A 5 -34.02 -12.21 6.54
CA THR A 5 -33.13 -12.22 5.37
C THR A 5 -33.09 -10.89 4.62
N LYS A 6 -34.11 -10.03 4.78
CA LYS A 6 -34.15 -8.71 4.13
C LYS A 6 -33.07 -7.78 4.69
N ASN A 7 -32.91 -7.76 6.02
CA ASN A 7 -31.84 -6.98 6.66
C ASN A 7 -30.45 -7.55 6.33
N MET A 8 -30.33 -8.88 6.21
CA MET A 8 -29.08 -9.55 5.84
C MET A 8 -28.57 -9.11 4.46
N PHE A 9 -29.47 -8.97 3.47
CA PHE A 9 -29.11 -8.51 2.13
C PHE A 9 -28.71 -7.03 2.07
N THR A 10 -29.09 -6.20 3.05
CA THR A 10 -28.67 -4.80 3.15
C THR A 10 -27.39 -4.64 3.96
N ILE A 11 -27.22 -5.43 5.03
CA ILE A 11 -26.06 -5.34 5.93
C ILE A 11 -24.81 -5.96 5.30
N LEU A 12 -24.95 -7.08 4.58
CA LEU A 12 -23.82 -7.78 3.96
C LEU A 12 -23.04 -6.92 2.93
N PRO A 13 -23.67 -6.23 1.96
CA PRO A 13 -22.95 -5.34 1.04
C PRO A 13 -22.38 -4.09 1.73
N ASN A 14 -23.05 -3.55 2.75
CA ASN A 14 -22.53 -2.42 3.52
C ASN A 14 -21.26 -2.79 4.29
N ILE A 15 -21.22 -3.96 4.94
CA ILE A 15 -20.03 -4.46 5.63
C ILE A 15 -18.90 -4.71 4.61
N LEU A 16 -19.23 -5.30 3.46
CA LEU A 16 -18.27 -5.55 2.39
C LEU A 16 -17.65 -4.26 1.83
N CYS A 17 -18.43 -3.18 1.71
CA CYS A 17 -17.92 -1.87 1.29
C CYS A 17 -17.08 -1.18 2.39
N MET A 18 -17.44 -1.32 3.66
CA MET A 18 -16.75 -0.64 4.76
C MET A 18 -15.39 -1.29 5.11
N LEU A 19 -15.25 -2.61 4.88
CA LEU A 19 -14.02 -3.35 5.15
C LEU A 19 -12.76 -2.78 4.45
N PRO A 20 -12.74 -2.55 3.12
CA PRO A 20 -11.57 -1.97 2.45
C PRO A 20 -11.30 -0.52 2.89
N LEU A 21 -12.34 0.27 3.20
CA LEU A 21 -12.14 1.63 3.72
C LEU A 21 -11.45 1.61 5.08
N LEU A 22 -11.90 0.74 6.00
CA LEU A 22 -11.27 0.60 7.32
C LEU A 22 -9.84 0.08 7.20
N PHE A 23 -9.59 -0.85 6.27
CA PHE A 23 -8.24 -1.35 5.99
C PHE A 23 -7.31 -0.25 5.48
N MET A 24 -7.75 0.57 4.51
CA MET A 24 -7.00 1.72 4.01
C MET A 24 -6.71 2.74 5.12
N LEU A 25 -7.70 3.04 5.97
CA LEU A 25 -7.53 3.94 7.11
C LEU A 25 -6.51 3.38 8.12
N ALA A 26 -6.56 2.08 8.41
CA ALA A 26 -5.59 1.44 9.30
C ALA A 26 -4.16 1.51 8.75
N LEU A 27 -3.98 1.29 7.44
CA LEU A 27 -2.67 1.45 6.78
C LEU A 27 -2.18 2.91 6.83
N PHE A 28 -3.08 3.88 6.67
CA PHE A 28 -2.74 5.30 6.78
C PHE A 28 -2.30 5.68 8.21
N VAL A 29 -3.04 5.26 9.23
CA VAL A 29 -2.65 5.49 10.63
C VAL A 29 -1.33 4.80 10.94
N LEU A 30 -1.12 3.60 10.43
CA LEU A 30 0.13 2.87 10.61
C LEU A 30 1.32 3.56 9.93
N HIS A 31 1.12 4.12 8.73
CA HIS A 31 2.13 4.92 8.04
C HIS A 31 2.50 6.19 8.82
N LEU A 32 1.53 6.85 9.46
CA LEU A 32 1.76 7.98 10.36
C LEU A 32 2.44 7.59 11.68
N ALA A 33 2.11 6.41 12.22
CA ALA A 33 2.62 5.93 13.50
C ALA A 33 4.02 5.31 13.41
N LEU A 34 4.38 4.75 12.25
CA LEU A 34 5.72 4.22 12.01
C LEU A 34 6.68 5.38 11.75
N PRO A 35 7.82 5.44 12.47
CA PRO A 35 8.84 6.44 12.20
C PRO A 35 9.39 6.23 10.78
N ASP A 36 9.53 7.32 10.03
CA ASP A 36 10.11 7.32 8.69
C ASP A 36 11.45 6.57 8.69
N LYS A 37 11.56 5.54 7.85
CA LYS A 37 12.84 4.83 7.68
C LYS A 37 13.78 5.71 6.88
N THR A 38 14.93 6.04 7.45
CA THR A 38 15.97 6.85 6.79
C THR A 38 16.90 6.00 5.93
N PHE A 39 17.08 4.72 6.27
CA PHE A 39 18.00 3.83 5.59
C PHE A 39 17.40 2.44 5.37
N SER A 40 17.39 1.98 4.12
CA SER A 40 17.06 0.59 3.77
C SER A 40 18.33 -0.25 3.77
N LYS A 41 18.49 -1.14 4.77
CA LYS A 41 19.59 -2.12 4.81
C LYS A 41 19.52 -3.13 3.68
N GLU A 42 18.32 -3.42 3.19
CA GLU A 42 18.06 -4.43 2.15
C GLU A 42 18.52 -3.93 0.77
N GLU A 43 18.29 -2.66 0.47
CA GLU A 43 18.67 -2.05 -0.82
C GLU A 43 20.00 -1.26 -0.75
N ARG A 44 20.64 -1.18 0.42
CA ARG A 44 21.85 -0.37 0.67
C ARG A 44 21.71 1.08 0.18
N ARG A 45 20.54 1.69 0.43
CA ARG A 45 20.14 3.00 -0.09
C ARG A 45 19.48 3.85 1.00
N TYR A 46 19.74 5.15 0.97
CA TYR A 46 18.96 6.13 1.73
C TYR A 46 17.57 6.27 1.09
N LEU A 47 16.54 6.03 1.90
CA LEU A 47 15.14 6.09 1.45
C LEU A 47 14.73 7.53 1.23
N ALA A 48 13.84 7.76 0.27
CA ALA A 48 13.25 9.07 0.05
C ALA A 48 12.67 9.60 1.37
N GLN A 49 13.06 10.84 1.70
CA GLN A 49 12.55 11.56 2.87
C GLN A 49 11.43 12.49 2.44
N ARG A 50 10.62 12.94 3.40
CA ARG A 50 9.50 13.83 3.16
C ARG A 50 9.98 15.05 2.35
N PRO A 51 9.49 15.26 1.12
CA PRO A 51 9.95 16.37 0.30
C PRO A 51 9.53 17.69 0.95
N ALA A 52 10.46 18.65 1.00
CA ALA A 52 10.13 20.01 1.43
C ALA A 52 9.15 20.62 0.42
N PHE A 53 8.01 21.11 0.93
CA PHE A 53 6.98 21.73 0.10
C PHE A 53 7.51 23.04 -0.48
N HIS A 54 7.78 23.06 -1.79
CA HIS A 54 8.19 24.25 -2.52
C HIS A 54 7.25 24.44 -3.71
N MET A 55 6.54 25.57 -3.77
CA MET A 55 5.56 25.85 -4.82
C MET A 55 6.17 25.81 -6.24
N GLU A 56 7.44 26.20 -6.39
CA GLU A 56 8.19 26.10 -7.64
C GLU A 56 8.38 24.65 -8.12
N LYS A 57 8.58 23.71 -7.19
CA LYS A 57 8.74 22.27 -7.51
C LYS A 57 7.41 21.61 -7.86
N VAL A 58 6.30 22.12 -7.31
CA VAL A 58 4.93 21.67 -7.61
C VAL A 58 4.55 22.04 -9.03
N LEU A 59 4.83 23.28 -9.46
CA LEU A 59 4.58 23.74 -10.82
C LEU A 59 5.44 23.04 -11.88
N ASN A 60 6.64 22.60 -11.51
CA ASN A 60 7.55 21.87 -12.40
C ASN A 60 7.33 20.35 -12.43
N GLY A 61 6.30 19.80 -11.75
CA GLY A 61 6.00 18.35 -11.73
C GLY A 61 7.01 17.49 -10.95
N SER A 62 8.21 18.00 -10.66
CA SER A 62 9.24 17.31 -9.88
C SER A 62 8.82 16.97 -8.44
N TYR A 63 7.85 17.70 -7.88
CA TYR A 63 7.30 17.43 -6.55
C TYR A 63 6.50 16.13 -6.53
N GLU A 64 5.74 15.84 -7.58
CA GLU A 64 4.93 14.61 -7.68
C GLU A 64 5.82 13.38 -7.67
N ALA A 65 6.87 13.35 -8.48
CA ALA A 65 7.84 12.26 -8.50
C ALA A 65 8.54 12.04 -7.14
N GLN A 66 8.84 13.11 -6.41
CA GLN A 66 9.44 13.02 -5.07
C GLN A 66 8.43 12.49 -4.03
N VAL A 67 7.17 12.90 -4.12
CA VAL A 67 6.09 12.42 -3.25
C VAL A 67 5.80 10.95 -3.52
N GLU A 68 5.76 10.54 -4.79
CA GLU A 68 5.53 9.15 -5.17
C GLU A 68 6.68 8.24 -4.72
N ALA A 69 7.92 8.69 -4.90
CA ALA A 69 9.09 7.99 -4.37
C ALA A 69 9.05 7.86 -2.84
N TYR A 70 8.70 8.95 -2.13
CA TYR A 70 8.54 8.93 -0.68
C TYR A 70 7.44 7.97 -0.22
N PHE A 71 6.28 8.02 -0.85
CA PHE A 71 5.13 7.19 -0.49
C PHE A 71 5.41 5.70 -0.74
N SER A 72 6.04 5.37 -1.87
CA SER A 72 6.45 4.02 -2.20
C SER A 72 7.51 3.48 -1.23
N ASP A 73 8.49 4.30 -0.85
CA ASP A 73 9.57 3.90 0.07
C ASP A 73 9.08 3.73 1.52
N GLN A 74 8.15 4.57 1.98
CA GLN A 74 7.64 4.59 3.35
C GLN A 74 6.36 3.75 3.54
N PHE A 75 5.90 3.01 2.53
CA PHE A 75 4.68 2.21 2.66
C PHE A 75 4.84 1.14 3.75
N PRO A 76 3.91 1.06 4.72
CA PRO A 76 3.99 0.11 5.81
C PRO A 76 4.02 -1.33 5.27
N PHE A 77 4.94 -2.13 5.81
CA PHE A 77 5.16 -3.51 5.40
C PHE A 77 5.54 -3.71 3.92
N ARG A 78 6.11 -2.71 3.22
CA ARG A 78 6.62 -2.84 1.83
C ARG A 78 7.33 -4.17 1.56
N ASN A 79 8.25 -4.55 2.44
CA ASN A 79 9.07 -5.75 2.28
C ASN A 79 8.27 -7.05 2.24
N PHE A 80 7.15 -7.11 2.98
CA PHE A 80 6.26 -8.27 2.98
C PHE A 80 5.53 -8.38 1.63
N TRP A 81 4.98 -7.27 1.13
CA TRP A 81 4.30 -7.22 -0.17
C TRP A 81 5.24 -7.55 -1.33
N VAL A 82 6.46 -6.98 -1.32
CA VAL A 82 7.48 -7.24 -2.35
C VAL A 82 7.92 -8.71 -2.33
N HIS A 83 8.15 -9.30 -1.16
CA HIS A 83 8.48 -10.73 -1.07
C HIS A 83 7.37 -11.62 -1.60
N MET A 84 6.12 -11.34 -1.21
CA MET A 84 4.97 -12.10 -1.68
C MET A 84 4.83 -12.02 -3.20
N LEU A 85 4.92 -10.81 -3.77
CA LEU A 85 4.85 -10.62 -5.22
C LEU A 85 6.00 -11.33 -5.94
N HIS A 86 7.22 -11.22 -5.42
CA HIS A 86 8.39 -11.90 -5.96
C HIS A 86 8.19 -13.43 -5.96
N GLU A 87 7.71 -14.00 -4.85
CA GLU A 87 7.43 -15.43 -4.76
C GLU A 87 6.35 -15.87 -5.77
N LEU A 88 5.27 -15.10 -5.91
CA LEU A 88 4.22 -15.39 -6.87
C LEU A 88 4.73 -15.31 -8.31
N THR A 89 5.57 -14.33 -8.62
CA THR A 89 6.16 -14.14 -9.96
C THR A 89 7.04 -15.33 -10.32
N VAL A 90 7.95 -15.73 -9.42
CA VAL A 90 8.80 -16.91 -9.60
C VAL A 90 7.96 -18.18 -9.77
N ARG A 91 6.89 -18.35 -8.98
CA ARG A 91 5.98 -19.50 -9.11
C ARG A 91 5.24 -19.52 -10.45
N LEU A 92 4.80 -18.37 -10.96
CA LEU A 92 4.14 -18.26 -12.26
C LEU A 92 5.11 -18.55 -13.42
N GLU A 93 6.35 -18.11 -13.33
CA GLU A 93 7.39 -18.44 -14.31
C GLU A 93 7.81 -19.92 -14.25
N ALA A 94 7.83 -20.51 -13.06
CA ALA A 94 8.12 -21.93 -12.85
C ALA A 94 6.97 -22.86 -13.27
N THR A 95 5.74 -22.36 -13.40
CA THR A 95 4.66 -23.16 -13.98
C THR A 95 4.87 -23.29 -15.49
N PRO A 96 5.07 -24.51 -16.03
CA PRO A 96 5.23 -24.68 -17.47
C PRO A 96 3.96 -24.16 -18.15
N LYS A 97 4.15 -23.25 -19.11
CA LYS A 97 3.08 -22.72 -19.96
C LYS A 97 2.34 -23.91 -20.55
N LYS A 98 1.16 -24.22 -20.00
CA LYS A 98 0.30 -25.30 -20.46
C LYS A 98 -0.14 -24.90 -21.87
N ARG A 99 0.54 -25.45 -22.87
CA ARG A 99 0.16 -25.35 -24.28
C ARG A 99 -1.20 -25.99 -24.48
#